data_AF-A0A1M5ZUB1-F1
#
_entry.id   AF-A0A1M5ZUB1-F1
#
_cell.length_a   1.000
_cell.length_b   1.000
_cell.length_c   1.000
_cell.angle_alpha   90.00
_cell.angle_beta   90.00
_cell.angle_gamma   90.00
#
_symmetry.space_group_name_H-M   'P 1'
#
loop_
_entity.id
_entity.type
_entity.pdbx_description
1 polymer ?
#
loop_
_entity_poly.entity_id
_entity_poly.type
_entity_poly.pdbx_seq_one_letter_code
_entity_poly.pdbx_strand_id
1 'polypeptide(L)'
;MASASLTTPAPRTGLLVIQPLRRKHCAGCRRGPQPMLVLEDTAQRCLDCADLGHLVFLPRGDTALTRRSREESGLSAVVVRFNRRKGRYERQGVLVEEAALARAEERCLADAEARRRRRVRDARRRAAQDEQFAETFAAEILRLFPGCPAERARGIAAHASLRGSGRVGRSAAGRALSEGAVVSAVVASVRHLDTPYDRLLMSGMPRHEARRRITGEVEGRLREWGGAGGEGGEGRGEGARPPRPHPVSRVTGRFVHGHDHEQGFT
;
A
#
# COMPACT_ATOMS: atom_id res chain seq x y z
N MET A 1 51.02 15.73 13.28
CA MET A 1 49.64 15.64 13.81
C MET A 1 48.75 16.53 12.96
N ALA A 2 47.94 15.95 12.07
CA ALA A 2 47.17 16.70 11.07
C ALA A 2 45.86 17.27 11.67
N SER A 3 45.73 18.59 11.69
CA SER A 3 44.47 19.30 11.95
C SER A 3 43.54 19.13 10.75
N ALA A 4 42.53 18.28 10.90
CA ALA A 4 41.40 18.23 9.96
C ALA A 4 40.50 19.44 10.23
N SER A 5 40.58 20.45 9.37
CA SER A 5 39.58 21.52 9.28
C SER A 5 38.24 20.91 8.89
N LEU A 6 37.34 20.81 9.86
CA LEU A 6 35.95 20.43 9.65
C LEU A 6 35.21 21.65 9.11
N THR A 7 35.13 21.77 7.78
CA THR A 7 34.34 22.82 7.13
C THR A 7 32.88 22.66 7.56
N THR A 8 32.43 23.61 8.38
CA THR A 8 31.03 23.71 8.82
C THR A 8 30.21 24.15 7.60
N PRO A 9 29.10 23.46 7.26
CA PRO A 9 28.28 23.86 6.13
C PRO A 9 27.67 25.25 6.38
N ALA A 10 27.82 26.16 5.42
CA ALA A 10 27.22 27.49 5.47
C ALA A 10 25.68 27.38 5.41
N PRO A 11 24.93 28.05 6.30
CA PRO A 11 23.47 27.99 6.29
C PRO A 11 22.93 28.76 5.09
N ARG A 12 22.07 28.11 4.30
CA ARG A 12 21.42 28.78 3.15
C ARG A 12 20.13 29.51 3.49
N THR A 13 19.61 29.45 4.73
CA THR A 13 18.50 30.31 5.26
C THR A 13 18.06 29.85 6.67
N GLY A 14 18.93 29.92 7.68
CA GLY A 14 18.51 29.68 9.08
C GLY A 14 19.65 29.39 10.07
N LEU A 15 19.37 29.55 11.36
CA LEU A 15 20.31 29.29 12.44
C LEU A 15 20.69 27.81 12.52
N LEU A 16 21.98 27.53 12.72
CA LEU A 16 22.54 26.18 12.79
C LEU A 16 23.18 25.95 14.16
N VAL A 17 22.78 24.87 14.83
CA VAL A 17 23.30 24.44 16.11
C VAL A 17 23.99 23.10 15.97
N ILE A 18 25.18 22.98 16.54
CA ILE A 18 26.02 21.80 16.45
C ILE A 18 26.05 21.09 17.80
N GLN A 19 25.75 19.79 17.81
CA GLN A 19 26.06 18.89 18.92
C GLN A 19 27.51 18.40 18.76
N PRO A 20 28.45 18.87 19.60
CA PRO A 20 29.85 18.54 19.45
C PRO A 20 30.12 17.08 19.85
N LEU A 21 31.06 16.42 19.17
CA LEU A 21 31.50 15.07 19.54
C LEU A 21 32.52 15.06 20.68
N ARG A 22 33.15 16.20 20.96
CA ARG A 22 34.15 16.38 22.02
C ARG A 22 33.66 17.44 23.01
N ARG A 23 34.19 17.42 24.22
CA ARG A 23 33.94 18.46 25.23
C ARG A 23 34.40 19.82 24.69
N LYS A 24 33.52 20.82 24.72
CA LYS A 24 33.76 22.17 24.22
C LYS A 24 33.17 23.19 25.21
N HIS A 25 33.82 24.34 25.35
CA HIS A 25 33.44 25.41 26.26
C HIS A 25 33.01 26.64 25.47
N CYS A 26 32.05 27.41 25.99
CA CYS A 26 31.63 28.65 25.35
C CYS A 26 32.79 29.66 25.34
N ALA A 27 33.02 30.33 24.20
CA ALA A 27 34.05 31.37 24.10
C ALA A 27 33.68 32.66 24.87
N GLY A 28 32.39 32.86 25.20
CA GLY A 28 31.91 34.05 25.92
C GLY A 28 31.98 33.88 27.42
N CYS A 29 31.09 33.04 27.95
CA CYS A 29 30.97 32.82 29.39
C CYS A 29 31.96 31.79 29.95
N ARG A 30 32.78 31.14 29.12
CA ARG A 30 33.74 30.08 29.48
C ARG A 30 33.13 28.83 30.15
N ARG A 31 31.80 28.76 30.29
CA ARG A 31 31.08 27.60 30.83
C ARG A 31 31.15 26.41 29.88
N GLY A 32 31.24 25.21 30.43
CA GLY A 32 31.15 23.96 29.68
C GLY A 32 31.41 22.72 30.56
N PRO A 33 31.36 21.52 29.97
CA PRO A 33 31.16 21.24 28.55
C PRO A 33 29.73 21.54 28.07
N GLN A 34 29.60 22.13 26.89
CA GLN A 34 28.30 22.49 26.30
C GLN A 34 27.72 21.35 25.44
N PRO A 35 26.45 20.97 25.61
CA PRO A 35 25.80 19.92 24.82
C PRO A 35 25.45 20.40 23.40
N MET A 36 25.28 21.71 23.21
CA MET A 36 24.93 22.34 21.95
C MET A 36 25.64 23.69 21.84
N LEU A 37 26.13 23.99 20.64
CA LEU A 37 26.89 25.21 20.34
C LEU A 37 26.44 25.83 19.03
N VAL A 38 26.45 27.16 18.98
CA VAL A 38 26.34 27.94 17.74
C VAL A 38 27.74 28.41 17.34
N LEU A 39 27.99 28.50 16.04
CA LEU A 39 29.19 29.16 15.52
C LEU A 39 28.82 30.58 15.08
N GLU A 40 29.27 31.58 15.83
CA GLU A 40 29.05 33.01 15.56
C GLU A 40 30.41 33.69 15.44
N ASP A 41 30.64 34.44 14.36
CA ASP A 41 31.91 35.16 14.12
C ASP A 41 33.16 34.32 14.36
N THR A 42 33.12 33.05 13.91
CA THR A 42 34.17 32.03 14.09
C THR A 42 34.40 31.54 15.53
N ALA A 43 33.65 32.04 16.51
CA ALA A 43 33.68 31.62 17.90
C ALA A 43 32.49 30.69 18.24
N GLN A 44 32.75 29.68 19.08
CA GLN A 44 31.68 28.79 19.57
C GLN A 44 30.97 29.44 20.78
N ARG A 45 29.65 29.63 20.70
CA ARG A 45 28.81 30.17 21.77
C ARG A 45 27.84 29.09 22.28
N CYS A 46 27.58 29.08 23.59
CA CYS A 46 26.49 28.27 24.15
C CYS A 46 25.14 28.90 23.77
N LEU A 47 24.05 28.15 23.93
CA LEU A 47 22.72 28.63 23.58
C LEU A 47 22.35 29.92 24.32
N ASP A 48 22.68 30.06 25.60
CA ASP A 48 22.42 31.29 26.35
C ASP A 48 23.16 32.51 25.77
N CYS A 49 24.44 32.36 25.43
CA CYS A 49 25.24 33.47 24.89
C CYS A 49 24.89 33.83 23.45
N ALA A 50 24.15 32.94 22.76
CA ALA A 50 23.64 33.14 21.41
C ALA A 50 22.14 33.50 21.41
N ASP A 51 21.58 33.83 22.59
CA ASP A 51 20.16 34.13 22.80
C ASP A 51 19.17 33.02 22.36
N LEU A 52 19.63 31.77 22.26
CA LEU A 52 18.82 30.59 21.95
C LEU A 52 18.48 29.73 23.17
N GLY A 53 18.90 30.13 24.37
CA GLY A 53 18.73 29.35 25.61
C GLY A 53 17.27 29.12 26.02
N HIS A 54 16.35 29.93 25.51
CA HIS A 54 14.91 29.83 25.76
C HIS A 54 14.19 28.84 24.81
N LEU A 55 14.89 28.32 23.79
CA LEU A 55 14.31 27.37 22.85
C LEU A 55 14.38 25.94 23.39
N VAL A 56 13.34 25.15 23.11
CA VAL A 56 13.26 23.74 23.45
C VAL A 56 13.70 22.86 22.29
N PHE A 57 14.41 21.78 22.59
CA PHE A 57 14.91 20.86 21.58
C PHE A 57 13.87 19.78 21.24
N LEU A 58 13.38 19.80 20.01
CA LEU A 58 12.55 18.75 19.42
C LEU A 58 13.43 17.78 18.60
N PRO A 59 13.60 16.51 19.00
CA PRO A 59 14.32 15.53 18.21
C PRO A 59 13.62 15.22 16.88
N ARG A 60 14.39 14.75 15.90
CA ARG A 60 13.86 14.23 14.64
C ARG A 60 12.99 12.99 14.88
N GLY A 61 11.94 12.82 14.07
CA GLY A 61 11.14 11.60 14.07
C GLY A 61 9.79 11.83 13.40
N ASP A 62 8.98 12.70 14.00
CA ASP A 62 7.72 13.13 13.42
C ASP A 62 7.94 14.34 12.50
N THR A 63 7.86 14.10 11.19
CA THR A 63 8.02 15.12 10.16
C THR A 63 6.94 16.20 10.24
N ALA A 64 5.69 15.84 10.56
CA ALA A 64 4.60 16.80 10.66
C ALA A 64 4.80 17.71 11.87
N LEU A 65 5.11 17.13 13.03
CA LEU A 65 5.41 17.88 14.25
C LEU A 65 6.62 18.78 14.08
N THR A 66 7.72 18.26 13.53
CA THR A 66 8.95 19.03 13.31
C THR A 66 8.72 20.19 12.33
N ARG A 67 7.95 19.97 11.26
CA ARG A 67 7.63 21.02 10.28
C ARG A 67 6.76 22.11 10.91
N ARG A 68 5.67 21.73 11.58
CA ARG A 68 4.72 22.68 12.19
C ARG A 68 5.35 23.47 13.33
N SER A 69 6.12 22.82 14.20
CA SER A 69 6.80 23.52 15.30
C SER A 69 7.73 24.61 14.78
N ARG A 70 8.41 24.40 13.64
CA ARG A 70 9.22 25.45 12.99
C ARG A 70 8.39 26.55 12.33
N GLU A 71 7.27 26.20 11.69
CA GLU A 71 6.38 27.17 11.04
C GLU A 71 5.69 28.08 12.08
N GLU A 72 5.37 27.54 13.26
CA GLU A 72 4.68 28.27 14.32
C GLU A 72 5.63 28.98 15.31
N SER A 73 6.94 28.74 15.21
CA SER A 73 7.95 29.45 16.02
C SER A 73 8.39 30.72 15.31
N GLY A 74 8.50 31.82 16.05
CA GLY A 74 9.16 33.05 15.58
C GLY A 74 10.67 32.85 15.42
N LEU A 75 11.30 32.05 16.29
CA LEU A 75 12.71 31.71 16.25
C LEU A 75 12.92 30.20 16.21
N SER A 76 13.76 29.71 15.30
CA SER A 76 14.13 28.29 15.25
C SER A 76 15.54 28.06 14.75
N ALA A 77 16.17 26.97 15.22
CA ALA A 77 17.50 26.55 14.78
C ALA A 77 17.54 25.06 14.44
N VAL A 78 18.24 24.70 13.38
CA VAL A 78 18.43 23.29 13.00
C VAL A 78 19.59 22.71 13.81
N VAL A 79 19.35 21.59 14.48
CA VAL A 79 20.40 20.90 15.24
C VAL A 79 21.01 19.79 14.41
N VAL A 80 22.33 19.80 14.27
CA VAL A 80 23.11 18.80 13.54
C VAL A 80 24.16 18.16 14.43
N ARG A 81 24.54 16.92 14.09
CA ARG A 81 25.63 16.19 14.74
C ARG A 81 26.47 15.50 13.69
N PHE A 82 27.79 15.53 13.87
CA PHE A 82 28.69 14.82 12.96
C PHE A 82 28.58 13.31 13.15
N ASN A 83 28.26 12.59 12.08
CA ASN A 83 28.25 11.12 12.05
C ASN A 83 29.63 10.62 11.60
N ARG A 84 30.44 10.12 12.54
CA ARG A 84 31.80 9.64 12.27
C ARG A 84 31.85 8.52 11.24
N ARG A 85 30.89 7.58 11.27
CA ARG A 85 30.85 6.43 10.35
C ARG A 85 30.59 6.87 8.91
N LYS A 86 29.80 7.93 8.72
CA LYS A 86 29.41 8.42 7.40
C LYS A 86 30.17 9.67 6.94
N GLY A 87 31.10 10.17 7.76
CA GLY A 87 31.93 11.34 7.45
C GLY A 87 31.16 12.65 7.21
N ARG A 88 29.92 12.79 7.70
CA ARG A 88 29.07 13.96 7.42
C ARG A 88 28.20 14.37 8.60
N TYR A 89 27.74 15.62 8.60
CA TYR A 89 26.72 16.09 9.54
C TYR A 89 25.35 15.52 9.18
N GLU A 90 24.63 15.04 10.20
CA GLU A 90 23.24 14.60 10.09
C GLU A 90 22.37 15.47 10.99
N ARG A 91 21.20 15.86 10.48
CA ARG A 91 20.16 16.55 11.27
C ARG A 91 19.68 15.64 12.40
N GLN A 92 19.67 16.18 13.61
CA GLN A 92 19.23 15.52 14.84
C GLN A 92 17.86 16.01 15.30
N GLY A 93 17.47 17.22 14.93
CA GLY A 93 16.23 17.82 15.36
C GLY A 93 16.21 19.33 15.10
N VAL A 94 15.40 20.04 15.87
CA VAL A 94 15.28 21.50 15.83
C VAL A 94 15.12 22.08 17.22
N LEU A 95 15.61 23.30 17.41
CA LEU A 95 15.24 24.15 18.52
C LEU A 95 14.11 25.06 18.07
N VAL A 96 13.07 25.14 18.88
CA VAL A 96 11.82 25.86 18.62
C VAL A 96 11.30 26.49 19.91
N GLU A 97 10.38 27.43 19.82
CA GLU A 97 9.75 28.00 21.01
C GLU A 97 8.81 26.98 21.66
N GLU A 98 8.78 26.93 22.99
CA GLU A 98 7.94 25.97 23.74
C GLU A 98 6.46 26.12 23.39
N ALA A 99 5.97 27.37 23.31
CA ALA A 99 4.59 27.65 22.94
C ALA A 99 4.26 27.20 21.50
N ALA A 100 5.21 27.28 20.58
CA ALA A 100 5.05 26.81 19.21
C ALA A 100 5.03 25.28 19.12
N LEU A 101 5.87 24.60 19.91
CA LEU A 101 5.84 23.16 20.03
C LEU A 101 4.48 22.68 20.57
N ALA A 102 3.99 23.28 21.67
CA ALA A 102 2.72 22.90 22.28
C ALA A 102 1.53 23.04 21.31
N ARG A 103 1.44 24.15 20.56
CA ARG A 103 0.42 24.33 19.53
C ARG A 103 0.55 23.31 18.40
N ALA A 104 1.78 23.03 17.95
CA ALA A 104 2.01 22.02 16.92
C ALA A 104 1.59 20.61 17.36
N GLU A 105 1.85 20.24 18.62
CA GLU A 105 1.41 18.97 19.22
C GLU A 105 -0.11 18.85 19.26
N GLU A 106 -0.80 19.89 19.75
CA GLU A 106 -2.26 19.93 19.79
C GLU A 106 -2.88 19.72 18.40
N ARG A 107 -2.35 20.40 17.38
CA ARG A 107 -2.81 20.26 15.99
C ARG A 107 -2.53 18.87 15.44
N CYS A 108 -1.37 18.29 15.74
CA CYS A 108 -1.03 16.92 15.33
C CYS A 108 -1.99 15.89 15.96
N LEU A 109 -2.32 16.05 17.24
CA LEU A 109 -3.29 15.21 17.94
C LEU A 109 -4.69 15.35 17.35
N ALA A 110 -5.15 16.57 17.09
CA ALA A 110 -6.43 16.84 16.47
C ALA A 110 -6.55 16.16 15.09
N ASP A 111 -5.51 16.26 14.25
CA ASP A 111 -5.47 15.60 12.94
C ASP A 111 -5.46 14.07 13.04
N ALA A 112 -4.74 13.52 14.03
CA ALA A 112 -4.70 12.08 14.27
C ALA A 112 -6.10 11.56 14.64
N GLU A 113 -6.80 12.26 15.54
CA GLU A 113 -8.15 11.90 15.95
C GLU A 113 -9.17 12.08 14.82
N ALA A 114 -9.09 13.17 14.04
CA ALA A 114 -9.93 13.37 12.87
C ALA A 114 -9.74 12.24 11.84
N ARG A 115 -8.49 11.84 11.57
CA ARG A 115 -8.18 10.71 10.68
C ARG A 115 -8.69 9.39 11.25
N ARG A 116 -8.56 9.15 12.55
CA ARG A 116 -9.09 7.96 13.22
C ARG A 116 -10.61 7.87 13.10
N ARG A 117 -11.33 8.95 13.41
CA ARG A 117 -12.80 9.03 13.28
C ARG A 117 -13.26 8.79 11.84
N ARG A 118 -12.57 9.36 10.85
CA ARG A 118 -12.85 9.09 9.43
C ARG A 118 -12.66 7.61 9.09
N ARG A 119 -11.55 6.99 9.49
CA ARG A 119 -11.30 5.55 9.26
C ARG A 119 -12.39 4.67 9.86
N VAL A 120 -12.84 4.95 11.08
CA VAL A 120 -13.93 4.19 11.73
C VAL A 120 -15.24 4.33 10.97
N ARG A 121 -15.64 5.56 10.62
CA ARG A 121 -16.86 5.79 9.83
C ARG A 121 -16.80 5.13 8.46
N ASP A 122 -15.67 5.26 7.77
CA ASP A 122 -15.48 4.65 6.46
C ASP A 122 -15.45 3.11 6.54
N ALA A 123 -14.91 2.54 7.62
CA ALA A 123 -14.95 1.09 7.85
C ALA A 123 -16.38 0.60 8.05
N ARG A 124 -17.19 1.29 8.86
CA ARG A 124 -18.62 0.97 9.03
C ARG A 124 -19.39 1.09 7.73
N ARG A 125 -19.20 2.19 6.99
CA ARG A 125 -19.84 2.40 5.68
C ARG A 125 -19.47 1.29 4.69
N ARG A 126 -18.19 0.88 4.68
CA ARG A 126 -17.73 -0.21 3.82
C ARG A 126 -18.32 -1.57 4.22
N ALA A 127 -18.37 -1.88 5.51
CA ALA A 127 -18.98 -3.12 5.99
C ALA A 127 -20.45 -3.24 5.56
N ALA A 128 -21.23 -2.17 5.73
CA ALA A 128 -22.63 -2.13 5.29
C ALA A 128 -22.77 -2.30 3.76
N GLN A 129 -21.88 -1.67 2.98
CA GLN A 129 -21.87 -1.84 1.52
C GLN A 129 -21.48 -3.26 1.10
N ASP A 130 -20.51 -3.87 1.80
CA ASP A 130 -20.06 -5.23 1.50
C ASP A 130 -21.16 -6.25 1.87
N GLU A 131 -21.97 -6.01 2.91
CA GLU A 131 -23.15 -6.82 3.27
C GLU A 131 -24.27 -6.72 2.21
N GLN A 132 -24.66 -5.52 1.82
CA GLN A 132 -25.66 -5.29 0.76
C GLN A 132 -25.22 -5.90 -0.57
N PHE A 133 -23.92 -5.80 -0.89
CA PHE A 133 -23.36 -6.44 -2.07
C PHE A 133 -23.44 -7.96 -1.97
N ALA A 134 -23.13 -8.56 -0.81
CA ALA A 134 -23.24 -10.00 -0.60
C ALA A 134 -24.69 -10.49 -0.78
N GLU A 135 -25.67 -9.77 -0.24
CA GLU A 135 -27.09 -10.12 -0.40
C GLU A 135 -27.51 -10.11 -1.88
N THR A 136 -27.18 -9.02 -2.59
CA THR A 136 -27.53 -8.88 -4.02
C THR A 136 -26.81 -9.91 -4.88
N PHE A 137 -25.54 -10.19 -4.58
CA PHE A 137 -24.74 -11.20 -5.29
C PHE A 137 -25.28 -12.61 -5.06
N ALA A 138 -25.70 -12.94 -3.83
CA ALA A 138 -26.31 -14.23 -3.52
C ALA A 138 -27.64 -14.42 -4.26
N ALA A 139 -28.48 -13.38 -4.32
CA ALA A 139 -29.72 -13.41 -5.08
C ALA A 139 -29.46 -13.65 -6.58
N GLU A 140 -28.42 -13.02 -7.15
CA GLU A 140 -28.06 -13.20 -8.55
C GLU A 140 -27.49 -14.60 -8.85
N ILE A 141 -26.73 -15.19 -7.91
CA ILE A 141 -26.33 -16.61 -8.01
C ILE A 141 -27.57 -17.50 -8.07
N LEU A 142 -28.54 -17.32 -7.17
CA LEU A 142 -29.75 -18.14 -7.13
C LEU A 142 -30.63 -17.95 -8.36
N ARG A 143 -30.60 -16.76 -8.98
CA ARG A 143 -31.27 -16.50 -10.27
C ARG A 143 -30.64 -17.27 -11.43
N LEU A 144 -29.31 -17.33 -11.49
CA LEU A 144 -28.56 -18.01 -12.55
C LEU A 144 -28.43 -19.53 -12.32
N PHE A 145 -28.45 -19.96 -11.06
CA PHE A 145 -28.24 -21.33 -10.62
C PHE A 145 -29.32 -21.72 -9.60
N PRO A 146 -30.57 -21.97 -10.04
CA PRO A 146 -31.71 -22.21 -9.15
C PRO A 146 -31.58 -23.48 -8.29
N GLY A 147 -30.76 -24.46 -8.73
CA GLY A 147 -30.45 -25.67 -7.95
C GLY A 147 -29.33 -25.48 -6.91
N CYS A 148 -28.71 -24.31 -6.83
CA CYS A 148 -27.65 -24.03 -5.86
C CYS A 148 -28.25 -23.86 -4.44
N PRO A 149 -27.73 -24.55 -3.41
CA PRO A 149 -28.19 -24.35 -2.04
C PRO A 149 -28.04 -22.89 -1.58
N ALA A 150 -29.04 -22.35 -0.87
CA ALA A 150 -29.02 -20.95 -0.42
C ALA A 150 -27.78 -20.61 0.44
N GLU A 151 -27.38 -21.51 1.34
CA GLU A 151 -26.15 -21.33 2.14
C GLU A 151 -24.89 -21.31 1.28
N ARG A 152 -24.87 -22.09 0.20
CA ARG A 152 -23.76 -22.12 -0.75
C ARG A 152 -23.66 -20.80 -1.50
N ALA A 153 -24.79 -20.27 -1.99
CA ALA A 153 -24.85 -18.96 -2.64
C ALA A 153 -24.40 -17.84 -1.69
N ARG A 154 -24.88 -17.84 -0.43
CA ARG A 154 -24.44 -16.89 0.61
C ARG A 154 -22.95 -16.98 0.88
N GLY A 155 -22.39 -18.18 0.99
CA GLY A 155 -20.95 -18.39 1.21
C GLY A 155 -20.10 -17.87 0.04
N ILE A 156 -20.53 -18.10 -1.21
CA ILE A 156 -19.86 -17.58 -2.41
C ILE A 156 -19.92 -16.06 -2.43
N ALA A 157 -21.08 -15.48 -2.16
CA ALA A 157 -21.28 -14.04 -2.15
C ALA A 157 -20.46 -13.37 -1.04
N ALA A 158 -20.47 -13.91 0.19
CA ALA A 158 -19.63 -13.42 1.27
C ALA A 158 -18.14 -13.47 0.91
N HIS A 159 -17.68 -14.58 0.32
CA HIS A 159 -16.30 -14.71 -0.14
C HIS A 159 -15.95 -13.72 -1.26
N ALA A 160 -16.88 -13.43 -2.18
CA ALA A 160 -16.71 -12.42 -3.22
C ALA A 160 -16.73 -10.98 -2.68
N SER A 161 -17.37 -10.75 -1.53
CA SER A 161 -17.56 -9.45 -0.87
C SER A 161 -16.40 -9.05 0.04
N LEU A 162 -15.68 -10.02 0.62
CA LEU A 162 -14.51 -9.77 1.47
C LEU A 162 -13.40 -9.06 0.68
N ARG A 163 -13.25 -7.76 0.91
CA ARG A 163 -12.22 -6.92 0.30
C ARG A 163 -10.82 -7.40 0.71
N GLY A 164 -10.02 -7.84 -0.25
CA GLY A 164 -8.58 -8.05 -0.03
C GLY A 164 -7.83 -8.91 -1.05
N SER A 165 -8.52 -9.71 -1.86
CA SER A 165 -7.85 -10.71 -2.70
C SER A 165 -7.78 -10.38 -4.21
N GLY A 166 -8.18 -9.17 -4.63
CA GLY A 166 -8.25 -8.82 -6.06
C GLY A 166 -9.37 -9.52 -6.85
N ARG A 167 -10.44 -9.98 -6.18
CA ARG A 167 -11.56 -10.69 -6.83
C ARG A 167 -12.81 -9.81 -6.94
N VAL A 168 -13.46 -9.94 -8.10
CA VAL A 168 -14.81 -9.56 -8.55
C VAL A 168 -15.43 -8.28 -7.96
N GLY A 169 -15.65 -8.12 -6.66
CA GLY A 169 -16.35 -6.96 -6.06
C GLY A 169 -15.72 -5.57 -6.33
N ARG A 170 -14.51 -5.48 -6.89
CA ARG A 170 -13.91 -4.21 -7.34
C ARG A 170 -13.85 -4.01 -8.86
N SER A 171 -14.05 -5.04 -9.68
CA SER A 171 -14.10 -4.87 -11.13
C SER A 171 -15.42 -4.20 -11.53
N ALA A 172 -15.44 -3.46 -12.64
CA ALA A 172 -16.68 -2.86 -13.14
C ALA A 172 -17.75 -3.94 -13.36
N ALA A 173 -17.34 -5.08 -13.94
CA ALA A 173 -18.19 -6.25 -14.15
C ALA A 173 -18.74 -6.84 -12.84
N GLY A 174 -17.91 -6.99 -11.80
CA GLY A 174 -18.38 -7.53 -10.54
C GLY A 174 -19.22 -6.57 -9.72
N ARG A 175 -18.98 -5.25 -9.81
CA ARG A 175 -19.89 -4.23 -9.23
C ARG A 175 -21.23 -4.15 -9.96
N ALA A 176 -21.21 -4.36 -11.27
CA ALA A 176 -22.42 -4.42 -12.09
C ALA A 176 -23.13 -5.78 -11.98
N LEU A 177 -22.61 -6.72 -11.18
CA LEU A 177 -23.12 -8.08 -11.05
C LEU A 177 -23.32 -8.74 -12.43
N SER A 178 -22.38 -8.53 -13.35
CA SER A 178 -22.51 -9.11 -14.67
C SER A 178 -22.52 -10.63 -14.57
N GLU A 179 -23.34 -11.26 -15.41
CA GLU A 179 -23.49 -12.72 -15.43
C GLU A 179 -22.15 -13.45 -15.46
N GLY A 180 -21.23 -13.04 -16.36
CA GLY A 180 -19.90 -13.64 -16.44
C GLY A 180 -19.06 -13.50 -15.17
N ALA A 181 -19.25 -12.42 -14.39
CA ALA A 181 -18.58 -12.23 -13.11
C ALA A 181 -19.16 -13.12 -12.01
N VAL A 182 -20.49 -13.28 -11.99
CA VAL A 182 -21.20 -14.17 -11.06
C VAL A 182 -20.83 -15.63 -11.34
N VAL A 183 -20.93 -16.06 -12.61
CA VAL A 183 -20.53 -17.40 -13.05
C VAL A 183 -19.06 -17.68 -12.69
N SER A 184 -18.15 -16.74 -12.95
CA SER A 184 -16.74 -16.90 -12.59
C SER A 184 -16.51 -17.12 -11.09
N ALA A 185 -17.29 -16.44 -10.23
CA ALA A 185 -17.22 -16.63 -8.79
C ALA A 185 -17.73 -18.01 -8.36
N VAL A 186 -18.84 -18.48 -8.96
CA VAL A 186 -19.39 -19.82 -8.72
C VAL A 186 -18.39 -20.89 -9.19
N VAL A 187 -17.86 -20.79 -10.40
CA VAL A 187 -16.82 -21.70 -10.94
C VAL A 187 -15.61 -21.76 -10.01
N ALA A 188 -15.14 -20.60 -9.53
CA ALA A 188 -14.03 -20.55 -8.59
C ALA A 188 -14.37 -21.29 -7.28
N SER A 189 -15.57 -21.10 -6.73
CA SER A 189 -16.02 -21.79 -5.52
C SER A 189 -16.11 -23.30 -5.71
N VAL A 190 -16.71 -23.75 -6.82
CA VAL A 190 -16.84 -25.18 -7.16
C VAL A 190 -15.47 -25.81 -7.30
N ARG A 191 -14.57 -25.17 -8.05
CA ARG A 191 -13.19 -25.64 -8.18
C ARG A 191 -12.51 -25.88 -6.83
N HIS A 192 -12.61 -24.95 -5.88
CA HIS A 192 -11.85 -25.06 -4.63
C HIS A 192 -12.51 -25.98 -3.59
N LEU A 193 -13.84 -26.10 -3.59
CA LEU A 193 -14.56 -26.77 -2.51
C LEU A 193 -15.18 -28.10 -2.93
N ASP A 194 -15.47 -28.27 -4.22
CA ASP A 194 -16.17 -29.46 -4.75
C ASP A 194 -15.25 -30.36 -5.59
N THR A 195 -13.96 -30.03 -5.74
CA THR A 195 -13.01 -30.81 -6.53
C THR A 195 -11.68 -30.98 -5.78
N PRO A 196 -10.81 -31.95 -6.16
CA PRO A 196 -9.50 -32.12 -5.55
C PRO A 196 -8.47 -31.04 -5.93
N TYR A 197 -8.89 -29.91 -6.54
CA TYR A 197 -8.01 -28.87 -7.06
C TYR A 197 -6.91 -28.46 -6.09
N ASP A 198 -7.26 -28.15 -4.84
CA ASP A 198 -6.29 -27.68 -3.84
C ASP A 198 -5.28 -28.79 -3.49
N ARG A 199 -5.72 -30.06 -3.44
CA ARG A 199 -4.82 -31.20 -3.25
C ARG A 199 -3.85 -31.39 -4.43
N LEU A 200 -4.34 -31.23 -5.66
CA LEU A 200 -3.50 -31.29 -6.86
C LEU A 200 -2.43 -30.18 -6.85
N LEU A 201 -2.79 -28.96 -6.44
CA LEU A 201 -1.81 -27.88 -6.31
C LEU A 201 -0.77 -28.20 -5.22
N MET A 202 -1.20 -28.75 -4.09
CA MET A 202 -0.30 -29.12 -3.00
C MET A 202 0.64 -30.28 -3.36
N SER A 203 0.25 -31.15 -4.30
CA SER A 203 1.13 -32.19 -4.85
C SER A 203 2.09 -31.66 -5.93
N GLY A 204 2.18 -30.34 -6.13
CA GLY A 204 3.07 -29.70 -7.10
C GLY A 204 2.55 -29.66 -8.53
N MET A 205 1.29 -30.05 -8.78
CA MET A 205 0.73 -30.02 -10.14
C MET A 205 0.58 -28.58 -10.65
N PRO A 206 1.04 -28.27 -11.89
CA PRO A 206 0.83 -26.97 -12.49
C PRO A 206 -0.65 -26.59 -12.58
N ARG A 207 -0.97 -25.31 -12.32
CA ARG A 207 -2.35 -24.80 -12.26
C ARG A 207 -3.18 -25.09 -13.52
N HIS A 208 -2.55 -25.01 -14.69
CA HIS A 208 -3.23 -25.21 -15.97
C HIS A 208 -3.64 -26.68 -16.15
N GLU A 209 -2.81 -27.62 -15.71
CA GLU A 209 -3.06 -29.06 -15.75
C GLU A 209 -4.10 -29.46 -14.70
N ALA A 210 -3.96 -28.96 -13.47
CA ALA A 210 -4.95 -29.17 -12.41
C ALA A 210 -6.33 -28.66 -12.83
N ARG A 211 -6.42 -27.53 -13.54
CA ARG A 211 -7.68 -27.01 -14.10
C ARG A 211 -8.25 -27.93 -15.18
N ARG A 212 -7.45 -28.39 -16.14
CA ARG A 212 -7.91 -29.34 -17.18
C ARG A 212 -8.50 -30.61 -16.57
N ARG A 213 -7.85 -31.13 -15.52
CA ARG A 213 -8.24 -32.40 -14.89
C ARG A 213 -9.61 -32.33 -14.21
N ILE A 214 -9.93 -31.20 -13.59
CA ILE A 214 -11.20 -31.01 -12.85
C ILE A 214 -12.32 -30.41 -13.72
N THR A 215 -12.05 -30.03 -14.97
CA THR A 215 -13.02 -29.31 -15.82
C THR A 215 -14.38 -30.03 -15.85
N GLY A 216 -14.38 -31.35 -16.08
CA GLY A 216 -15.62 -32.13 -16.14
C GLY A 216 -16.39 -32.18 -14.81
N GLU A 217 -15.70 -32.26 -13.67
CA GLU A 217 -16.32 -32.23 -12.34
C GLU A 217 -16.97 -30.86 -12.08
N VAL A 218 -16.28 -29.78 -12.43
CA VAL A 218 -16.79 -28.42 -12.30
C VAL A 218 -18.03 -28.21 -13.19
N GLU A 219 -17.95 -28.58 -14.47
CA GLU A 219 -19.06 -28.45 -15.41
C GLU A 219 -20.27 -29.32 -15.02
N GLY A 220 -20.03 -30.51 -14.43
CA GLY A 220 -21.08 -31.36 -13.89
C GLY A 220 -21.86 -30.66 -12.77
N ARG A 221 -21.16 -30.06 -11.80
CA ARG A 221 -21.79 -29.30 -10.71
C ARG A 221 -22.52 -28.04 -11.18
N LEU A 222 -21.95 -27.32 -12.15
CA LEU A 222 -22.63 -26.15 -12.71
C LEU A 222 -23.93 -26.52 -13.43
N ARG A 223 -23.96 -27.64 -14.16
CA ARG A 223 -25.18 -28.15 -14.80
C ARG A 223 -26.24 -28.59 -13.79
N GLU A 224 -25.82 -29.29 -12.74
CA GLU A 224 -26.70 -29.68 -11.63
C GLU A 224 -27.39 -28.46 -11.00
N TRP A 225 -26.65 -27.36 -10.78
CA TRP A 225 -27.22 -26.14 -10.21
C TRP A 225 -27.94 -25.24 -11.21
N GLY A 226 -27.58 -25.28 -12.49
CA GLY A 226 -28.22 -24.50 -13.56
C GLY A 226 -29.65 -24.94 -13.85
N GLY A 227 -30.03 -26.15 -13.45
CA GLY A 227 -31.33 -26.75 -13.75
C GLY A 227 -31.41 -27.23 -15.20
N ALA A 228 -32.14 -28.33 -15.44
CA ALA A 228 -32.39 -28.88 -16.77
C ALA A 228 -33.35 -27.97 -17.56
N GLY A 229 -32.84 -26.86 -18.10
CA GLY A 229 -33.53 -26.07 -19.11
C GLY A 229 -33.39 -26.71 -20.49
N GLY A 230 -34.20 -27.74 -20.78
CA GLY A 230 -34.52 -28.18 -22.14
C GLY A 230 -33.91 -29.51 -22.60
N GLU A 231 -34.50 -30.63 -22.19
CA GLU A 231 -34.53 -31.85 -23.00
C GLU A 231 -35.94 -32.01 -23.59
N GLY A 232 -36.04 -32.06 -24.93
CA GLY A 232 -37.31 -32.29 -25.63
C GLY A 232 -37.30 -31.79 -27.08
N GLY A 233 -36.57 -32.48 -27.95
CA GLY A 233 -36.51 -32.15 -29.38
C GLY A 233 -35.65 -33.10 -30.19
N GLU A 234 -35.96 -34.39 -30.11
CA GLU A 234 -35.45 -35.39 -31.05
C GLU A 234 -36.01 -35.10 -32.44
N GLY A 235 -35.15 -34.59 -33.32
CA GLY A 235 -35.45 -34.33 -34.73
C GLY A 235 -34.26 -34.75 -35.58
N ARG A 236 -34.31 -35.98 -36.11
CA ARG A 236 -33.44 -36.43 -37.20
C ARG A 236 -33.56 -35.45 -38.38
N GLY A 237 -32.42 -35.00 -38.91
CA GLY A 237 -32.36 -34.13 -40.07
C GLY A 237 -30.94 -33.90 -40.58
N GLU A 238 -30.47 -34.84 -41.40
CA GLU A 238 -29.71 -34.64 -42.63
C GLU A 238 -28.71 -33.45 -42.75
N GLY A 239 -27.42 -33.79 -42.83
CA GLY A 239 -26.43 -33.21 -43.76
C GLY A 239 -26.29 -31.68 -43.91
N ALA A 240 -25.34 -31.07 -43.19
CA ALA A 240 -24.72 -29.82 -43.61
C ALA A 240 -23.21 -29.76 -43.31
N ARG A 241 -22.45 -29.56 -44.38
CA ARG A 241 -20.99 -29.47 -44.51
C ARG A 241 -20.35 -28.38 -43.61
N PRO A 242 -19.12 -28.57 -43.08
CA PRO A 242 -18.47 -27.53 -42.27
C PRO A 242 -18.07 -26.31 -43.13
N PRO A 243 -18.17 -25.07 -42.60
CA PRO A 243 -17.68 -23.88 -43.28
C PRO A 243 -16.15 -23.83 -43.27
N ARG A 244 -15.58 -23.32 -44.36
CA ARG A 244 -14.14 -23.16 -44.56
C ARG A 244 -13.57 -22.07 -43.63
N PRO A 245 -12.30 -22.19 -43.19
CA PRO A 245 -11.67 -21.13 -42.41
C PRO A 245 -11.40 -19.89 -43.28
N HIS A 246 -11.68 -18.71 -42.72
CA HIS A 246 -11.34 -17.41 -43.30
C HIS A 246 -9.82 -17.17 -43.26
N PRO A 247 -9.22 -16.49 -44.26
CA PRO A 247 -7.80 -16.21 -44.26
C PRO A 247 -7.43 -15.15 -43.22
N VAL A 248 -6.49 -15.49 -42.34
CA VAL A 248 -5.79 -14.53 -41.48
C VAL A 248 -4.96 -13.60 -42.37
N SER A 249 -5.28 -12.31 -42.34
CA SER A 249 -4.52 -11.27 -43.02
C SER A 249 -3.16 -11.12 -42.34
N ARG A 250 -2.08 -11.39 -43.09
CA ARG A 250 -0.70 -11.13 -42.68
C ARG A 250 -0.51 -9.63 -42.49
N VAL A 251 -0.43 -9.18 -41.24
CA VAL A 251 0.18 -7.87 -40.93
C VAL A 251 1.69 -8.08 -40.95
N THR A 252 2.32 -7.60 -42.00
CA THR A 252 3.77 -7.44 -42.13
C THR A 252 4.25 -6.33 -41.19
N GLY A 253 4.48 -6.68 -39.93
CA GLY A 253 5.16 -5.84 -38.95
C GLY A 253 6.66 -6.11 -38.95
N ARG A 254 7.41 -5.21 -39.59
CA ARG A 254 8.87 -5.14 -39.67
C ARG A 254 9.51 -5.18 -38.26
N PHE A 255 10.07 -6.32 -37.88
CA PHE A 255 10.91 -6.45 -36.68
C PHE A 255 12.27 -5.80 -36.95
N VAL A 256 12.60 -4.80 -36.12
CA VAL A 256 13.94 -4.19 -36.06
C VAL A 256 14.69 -4.89 -34.93
N HIS A 257 15.89 -5.38 -35.22
CA HIS A 257 16.78 -6.03 -34.26
C HIS A 257 17.14 -5.11 -33.08
N GLY A 258 17.10 -5.66 -31.87
CA GLY A 258 17.54 -5.01 -30.65
C GLY A 258 18.00 -6.03 -29.61
N HIS A 259 19.26 -6.45 -29.77
CA HIS A 259 20.21 -6.97 -28.77
C HIS A 259 19.70 -7.58 -27.46
N ASP A 260 19.96 -8.88 -27.33
CA ASP A 260 20.10 -9.62 -26.06
C ASP A 260 21.18 -9.00 -25.17
N HIS A 261 20.87 -8.85 -23.88
CA HIS A 261 21.87 -8.89 -22.83
C HIS A 261 21.30 -9.63 -21.61
N GLU A 262 21.84 -10.83 -21.42
CA GLU A 262 21.79 -11.62 -20.20
C GLU A 262 22.16 -10.77 -18.98
N GLN A 263 21.43 -10.90 -17.87
CA GLN A 263 21.99 -11.05 -16.50
C GLN A 263 20.97 -11.75 -15.59
N GLY A 264 21.39 -12.90 -15.05
CA GLY A 264 20.71 -13.58 -13.94
C GLY A 264 20.83 -12.83 -12.62
N PHE A 265 19.92 -13.11 -11.70
CA PHE A 265 20.07 -12.77 -10.29
C PHE A 265 19.68 -13.96 -9.43
N THR A 266 20.69 -14.42 -8.69
CA THR A 266 20.63 -15.06 -7.37
C THR A 266 19.82 -14.25 -6.37
#